data_AF-A0A1B3NCL7-F1
#
_entry.id   AF-A0A1B3NCL7-F1
#
_cell.length_a   1.000
_cell.length_b   1.000
_cell.length_c   1.000
_cell.angle_alpha   90.00
_cell.angle_beta   90.00
_cell.angle_gamma   90.00
#
_symmetry.space_group_name_H-M   'P 1'
#
loop_
_entity.id
_entity.type
_entity.pdbx_description
1 polymer ?
#
loop_
_entity_poly.entity_id
_entity_poly.type
_entity_poly.pdbx_seq_one_letter_code
_entity_poly.pdbx_strand_id
1 'polypeptide(L)'
;MKLAVHVPKIGSKAAGVIAPRSAIVSDPSTNNERGILCYFEGNILGAPNMKAFHDRICVAAGRLEQDYPTKAVARFPVADLVPVALYDTALRAITTVYNGEMLANWADEPLIEITGRRLPAGQAEWDLAIIAAKGARPVAHGQIDHVLPFRTRAGQLFFFYNDGSKQVEVLGDDDPRLILFSPESASAPGLLS
;
A
#
# COMPACT_ATOMS: atom_id res chain seq x y z
N MET A 1 -2.54 -10.60 -0.79
CA MET A 1 -1.16 -11.15 -0.89
C MET A 1 -0.19 -10.20 -0.19
N LYS A 2 0.94 -10.69 0.33
CA LYS A 2 2.02 -9.85 0.89
C LYS A 2 3.21 -9.80 -0.07
N LEU A 3 3.60 -8.60 -0.49
CA LEU A 3 4.74 -8.35 -1.38
C LEU A 3 5.89 -7.73 -0.60
N ALA A 4 7.12 -8.16 -0.91
CA ALA A 4 8.30 -7.47 -0.41
C ALA A 4 8.52 -6.19 -1.21
N VAL A 5 8.76 -5.08 -0.52
CA VAL A 5 9.20 -3.81 -1.10
C VAL A 5 10.71 -3.72 -0.96
N HIS A 6 11.39 -3.40 -2.06
CA HIS A 6 12.86 -3.37 -2.11
C HIS A 6 13.39 -1.99 -2.45
N VAL A 7 14.65 -1.77 -2.09
CA VAL A 7 15.50 -0.74 -2.70
C VAL A 7 16.70 -1.40 -3.38
N PRO A 8 17.26 -0.80 -4.44
CA PRO A 8 18.50 -1.27 -5.02
C PRO A 8 19.67 -1.04 -4.07
N LYS A 9 20.57 -2.02 -3.95
CA LYS A 9 21.85 -1.83 -3.28
C LYS A 9 22.71 -0.87 -4.12
N ILE A 10 23.37 0.09 -3.47
CA ILE A 10 24.25 1.04 -4.16
C ILE A 10 25.33 0.30 -4.95
N GLY A 11 25.53 0.70 -6.22
CA GLY A 11 26.51 0.10 -7.13
C GLY A 11 26.09 -1.26 -7.74
N SER A 12 24.92 -1.78 -7.39
CA SER A 12 24.39 -3.02 -7.98
C SER A 12 23.88 -2.81 -9.41
N LYS A 13 23.63 -3.90 -10.13
CA LYS A 13 23.00 -3.83 -11.46
C LYS A 13 21.58 -3.26 -11.36
N ALA A 14 20.84 -3.61 -10.31
CA ALA A 14 19.50 -3.06 -10.06
C ALA A 14 19.53 -1.52 -9.98
N ALA A 15 20.54 -0.94 -9.30
CA ALA A 15 20.68 0.50 -9.18
C ALA A 15 20.98 1.22 -10.51
N GLY A 16 21.57 0.52 -11.49
CA GLY A 16 21.85 1.06 -12.81
C GLY A 16 20.68 0.93 -13.81
N VAL A 17 19.72 0.03 -13.55
CA VAL A 17 18.61 -0.27 -14.46
C VAL A 17 17.30 0.37 -14.01
N ILE A 18 17.04 0.38 -12.71
CA ILE A 18 15.79 0.90 -12.14
C ILE A 18 15.95 2.40 -11.91
N ALA A 19 15.01 3.19 -12.46
CA ALA A 19 15.01 4.63 -12.26
C ALA A 19 14.93 5.01 -10.76
N PRO A 20 15.61 6.09 -10.32
CA PRO A 20 15.52 6.57 -8.95
C PRO A 20 14.07 6.73 -8.47
N ARG A 21 13.82 6.47 -7.18
CA ARG A 21 12.50 6.62 -6.53
C ARG A 21 11.41 5.70 -7.04
N SER A 22 11.77 4.70 -7.86
CA SER A 22 10.81 3.69 -8.30
C SER A 22 10.34 2.83 -7.13
N ALA A 23 9.05 2.52 -7.08
CA ALA A 23 8.58 1.43 -6.23
C ALA A 23 9.03 0.10 -6.86
N ILE A 24 9.58 -0.80 -6.06
CA ILE A 24 10.06 -2.12 -6.49
C ILE A 24 9.41 -3.16 -5.60
N VAL A 25 8.68 -4.10 -6.20
CA VAL A 25 7.97 -5.14 -5.46
C VAL A 25 8.28 -6.53 -6.02
N SER A 26 8.30 -7.53 -5.15
CA SER A 26 8.39 -8.94 -5.53
C SER A 26 7.46 -9.79 -4.67
N ASP A 27 7.05 -10.94 -5.19
CA ASP A 27 6.43 -12.00 -4.39
C ASP A 27 7.55 -12.85 -3.75
N PRO A 28 7.72 -12.83 -2.42
CA PRO A 28 8.73 -13.62 -1.73
C PRO A 28 8.67 -15.12 -2.04
N SER A 29 7.48 -15.65 -2.38
CA SER A 29 7.29 -17.08 -2.67
C SER A 29 7.88 -17.52 -4.02
N THR A 30 8.11 -16.56 -4.92
CA THR A 30 8.65 -16.82 -6.27
C THR A 30 10.16 -16.65 -6.37
N ASN A 31 10.80 -16.26 -5.28
CA ASN A 31 12.24 -16.05 -5.20
C ASN A 31 12.97 -17.40 -5.23
N ASN A 32 14.02 -17.50 -6.05
CA ASN A 32 14.79 -18.73 -6.20
C ASN A 32 16.24 -18.42 -6.57
N GLU A 33 17.02 -19.48 -6.85
CA GLU A 33 18.43 -19.39 -7.22
C GLU A 33 18.71 -18.49 -8.45
N ARG A 34 17.71 -18.32 -9.34
CA ARG A 34 17.83 -17.44 -10.52
C ARG A 34 17.71 -15.96 -10.15
N GLY A 35 17.32 -15.64 -8.92
CA GLY A 35 17.14 -14.28 -8.41
C GLY A 35 15.68 -13.92 -8.14
N ILE A 36 15.46 -12.64 -7.81
CA ILE A 36 14.16 -12.07 -7.44
C ILE A 36 13.51 -11.48 -8.69
N LEU A 37 12.30 -11.94 -9.05
CA LEU A 37 11.51 -11.30 -10.09
C LEU A 37 10.83 -10.06 -9.50
N CYS A 38 11.19 -8.89 -10.02
CA CYS A 38 10.71 -7.61 -9.52
C CYS A 38 9.84 -6.92 -10.56
N TYR A 39 8.69 -6.41 -10.13
CA TYR A 39 7.93 -5.41 -10.86
C TYR A 39 8.25 -4.05 -10.27
N PHE A 40 8.33 -3.02 -11.12
CA PHE A 40 8.65 -1.68 -10.65
C PHE A 40 7.88 -0.58 -11.39
N GLU A 41 7.78 0.59 -10.76
CA GLU A 41 7.18 1.79 -11.33
C GLU A 41 7.93 3.03 -10.84
N GLY A 42 8.50 3.79 -11.77
CA GLY A 42 9.29 5.00 -11.52
C GLY A 42 8.63 6.30 -11.95
N ASN A 43 7.45 6.21 -12.58
CA ASN A 43 6.74 7.31 -13.22
C ASN A 43 7.60 8.10 -14.22
N ILE A 44 8.43 7.41 -15.02
CA ILE A 44 9.40 8.01 -15.95
C ILE A 44 8.71 8.91 -17.00
N LEU A 45 7.45 8.60 -17.33
CA LEU A 45 6.63 9.38 -18.28
C LEU A 45 5.85 10.54 -17.64
N GLY A 46 5.98 10.75 -16.32
CA GLY A 46 5.40 11.91 -15.63
C GLY A 46 3.88 11.89 -15.53
N ALA A 47 3.25 10.72 -15.38
CA ALA A 47 1.81 10.61 -15.17
C ALA A 47 1.38 11.40 -13.91
N PRO A 48 0.40 12.31 -14.03
CA PRO A 48 0.06 13.27 -12.97
C PRO A 48 -0.60 12.63 -11.75
N ASN A 49 -1.09 11.41 -11.87
CA ASN A 49 -1.73 10.62 -10.81
C ASN A 49 -0.77 9.71 -10.04
N MET A 50 0.54 9.73 -10.34
CA MET A 50 1.57 8.92 -9.67
C MET A 50 2.65 9.79 -9.02
N LYS A 51 2.22 10.68 -8.11
CA LYS A 51 3.12 11.63 -7.46
C LYS A 51 3.79 11.02 -6.22
N ALA A 52 3.05 10.28 -5.41
CA ALA A 52 3.57 9.68 -4.19
C ALA A 52 4.18 8.30 -4.46
N PHE A 53 5.13 7.88 -3.63
CA PHE A 53 5.74 6.55 -3.69
C PHE A 53 4.68 5.46 -3.50
N HIS A 54 3.68 5.71 -2.65
CA HIS A 54 2.54 4.82 -2.46
C HIS A 54 1.75 4.55 -3.74
N ASP A 55 1.56 5.57 -4.60
CA ASP A 55 0.88 5.43 -5.88
C ASP A 55 1.68 4.51 -6.82
N ARG A 56 3.01 4.66 -6.83
CA ARG A 56 3.93 3.80 -7.59
C ARG A 56 3.93 2.36 -7.06
N ILE A 57 3.90 2.14 -5.74
CA ILE A 57 3.76 0.80 -5.15
C ILE A 57 2.45 0.17 -5.62
N CYS A 58 1.33 0.90 -5.57
CA CYS A 58 0.04 0.38 -6.00
C CYS A 58 0.07 -0.15 -7.44
N VAL A 59 0.71 0.60 -8.34
CA VAL A 59 0.82 0.20 -9.75
C VAL A 59 1.75 -0.98 -9.94
N ALA A 60 2.93 -0.98 -9.32
CA ALA A 60 3.87 -2.10 -9.41
C ALA A 60 3.26 -3.39 -8.82
N ALA A 61 2.58 -3.28 -7.67
CA ALA A 61 1.87 -4.39 -7.03
C ALA A 61 0.72 -4.92 -7.90
N GLY A 62 -0.11 -4.03 -8.47
CA GLY A 62 -1.21 -4.44 -9.34
C GLY A 62 -0.74 -5.16 -10.61
N ARG A 63 0.40 -4.73 -11.19
CA ARG A 63 1.00 -5.45 -12.32
C ARG A 63 1.48 -6.84 -11.94
N LEU A 64 2.12 -6.97 -10.77
CA LEU A 64 2.57 -8.25 -10.26
C LEU A 64 1.38 -9.18 -9.99
N GLU A 65 0.33 -8.68 -9.32
CA GLU A 65 -0.89 -9.45 -9.02
C GLU A 65 -1.59 -10.01 -10.25
N GLN A 66 -1.61 -9.23 -11.33
CA GLN A 66 -2.30 -9.58 -12.56
C GLN A 66 -1.40 -10.28 -13.58
N ASP A 67 -0.13 -10.53 -13.23
CA ASP A 67 0.92 -10.94 -14.16
C ASP A 67 0.91 -10.11 -15.46
N TYR A 68 0.73 -8.80 -15.31
CA TYR A 68 0.46 -7.91 -16.44
C TYR A 68 1.71 -7.75 -17.32
N PRO A 69 1.63 -8.02 -18.65
CA PRO A 69 2.76 -7.85 -19.55
C PRO A 69 3.29 -6.41 -19.56
N THR A 70 4.54 -6.22 -19.13
CA THR A 70 5.16 -4.89 -19.01
C THR A 70 6.65 -4.93 -19.31
N LYS A 71 7.23 -3.77 -19.68
CA LYS A 71 8.69 -3.59 -19.73
C LYS A 71 9.28 -3.28 -18.35
N ALA A 72 8.45 -2.94 -17.37
CA ALA A 72 8.85 -2.59 -16.01
C ALA A 72 8.88 -3.83 -15.09
N VAL A 73 9.52 -4.90 -15.58
CA VAL A 73 9.72 -6.16 -14.87
C VAL A 73 11.11 -6.70 -15.21
N ALA A 74 11.85 -7.19 -14.22
CA ALA A 74 13.16 -7.79 -14.43
C ALA A 74 13.54 -8.73 -13.28
N ARG A 75 14.47 -9.64 -13.55
CA ARG A 75 15.06 -10.51 -12.52
C ARG A 75 16.43 -9.97 -12.10
N PHE A 76 16.63 -9.86 -10.79
CA PHE A 76 17.89 -9.39 -10.20
C PHE A 76 18.47 -10.42 -9.22
N PRO A 77 19.80 -10.51 -9.08
CA PRO A 77 20.41 -11.26 -7.98
C PRO A 77 19.87 -10.79 -6.62
N VAL A 78 19.70 -11.70 -5.67
CA VAL A 78 19.26 -11.35 -4.31
C VAL A 78 20.18 -10.30 -3.68
N ALA A 79 21.49 -10.38 -3.93
CA ALA A 79 22.49 -9.45 -3.41
C ALA A 79 22.38 -8.01 -3.95
N ASP A 80 21.61 -7.79 -5.02
CA ASP A 80 21.42 -6.47 -5.64
C ASP A 80 20.26 -5.68 -5.00
N LEU A 81 19.45 -6.32 -4.15
CA LEU A 81 18.24 -5.74 -3.58
C LEU A 81 18.28 -5.85 -2.05
N VAL A 82 17.74 -4.83 -1.38
CA VAL A 82 17.54 -4.82 0.07
C VAL A 82 16.03 -4.76 0.35
N PRO A 83 15.44 -5.76 1.01
CA PRO A 83 14.04 -5.69 1.42
C PRO A 83 13.88 -4.66 2.55
N VAL A 84 12.96 -3.71 2.39
CA VAL A 84 12.78 -2.59 3.34
C VAL A 84 11.38 -2.56 3.97
N ALA A 85 10.40 -3.23 3.37
CA ALA A 85 9.03 -3.29 3.89
C ALA A 85 8.22 -4.47 3.32
N LEU A 86 7.06 -4.74 3.92
CA LEU A 86 6.00 -5.58 3.36
C LEU A 86 4.78 -4.76 3.01
N TYR A 87 4.32 -4.93 1.78
CA TYR A 87 3.09 -4.33 1.27
C TYR A 87 2.00 -5.39 1.15
N ASP A 88 0.86 -5.13 1.78
CA ASP A 88 -0.34 -5.95 1.65
C ASP A 88 -1.20 -5.42 0.51
N THR A 89 -1.39 -6.22 -0.51
CA THR A 89 -2.16 -5.82 -1.70
C THR A 89 -3.66 -5.74 -1.44
N ALA A 90 -4.18 -6.56 -0.53
CA ALA A 90 -5.58 -6.54 -0.12
C ALA A 90 -5.88 -5.24 0.64
N LEU A 91 -5.01 -4.88 1.59
CA LEU A 91 -5.11 -3.62 2.33
C LEU A 91 -4.61 -2.41 1.53
N ARG A 92 -3.86 -2.63 0.44
CA ARG A 92 -3.04 -1.65 -0.29
C ARG A 92 -2.26 -0.73 0.66
N ALA A 93 -1.61 -1.35 1.63
CA ALA A 93 -0.93 -0.66 2.73
C ALA A 93 0.41 -1.33 3.03
N ILE A 94 1.40 -0.55 3.46
CA ILE A 94 2.62 -1.10 4.04
C ILE A 94 2.28 -1.59 5.45
N THR A 95 2.42 -2.89 5.69
CA THR A 95 2.06 -3.53 6.97
C THR A 95 3.27 -3.80 7.86
N THR A 96 4.47 -3.79 7.30
CA THR A 96 5.71 -3.94 8.06
C THR A 96 6.79 -3.09 7.42
N VAL A 97 7.58 -2.38 8.23
CA VAL A 97 8.75 -1.61 7.79
C VAL A 97 9.97 -2.21 8.48
N TYR A 98 10.92 -2.72 7.69
CA TYR A 98 12.18 -3.28 8.17
C TYR A 98 13.26 -2.20 8.28
N ASN A 99 13.28 -1.26 7.33
CA ASN A 99 14.22 -0.14 7.33
C ASN A 99 13.53 1.11 6.75
N GLY A 100 12.98 1.93 7.66
CA GLY A 100 12.23 3.13 7.29
C GLY A 100 13.08 4.25 6.72
N GLU A 101 14.31 4.42 7.22
CA GLU A 101 15.25 5.42 6.72
C GLU A 101 15.64 5.13 5.27
N MET A 102 16.00 3.89 4.96
CA MET A 102 16.37 3.48 3.61
C MET A 102 15.19 3.61 2.63
N LEU A 103 13.98 3.25 3.06
CA LEU A 103 12.76 3.44 2.28
C LEU A 103 12.49 4.93 1.99
N ALA A 104 12.55 5.78 3.02
CA ALA A 104 12.31 7.21 2.88
C ALA A 104 13.34 7.88 1.97
N ASN A 105 14.63 7.56 2.16
CA ASN A 105 15.73 8.10 1.35
C ASN A 105 15.62 7.67 -0.11
N TRP A 106 15.28 6.40 -0.38
CA TRP A 106 15.09 5.93 -1.75
C TRP A 106 13.87 6.58 -2.41
N ALA A 107 12.77 6.71 -1.68
CA ALA A 107 11.54 7.32 -2.17
C ALA A 107 11.65 8.84 -2.38
N ASP A 108 12.60 9.49 -1.71
CA ASP A 108 12.68 10.95 -1.58
C ASP A 108 11.41 11.54 -0.96
N GLU A 109 10.82 10.81 0.00
CA GLU A 109 9.55 11.12 0.65
C GLU A 109 9.62 10.76 2.15
N PRO A 110 9.07 11.58 3.06
CA PRO A 110 9.00 11.23 4.47
C PRO A 110 8.25 9.92 4.68
N LEU A 111 8.73 9.04 5.56
CA LEU A 111 8.13 7.72 5.80
C LEU A 111 6.61 7.79 6.06
N ILE A 112 6.17 8.80 6.82
CA ILE A 112 4.75 9.01 7.15
C ILE A 112 3.86 9.29 5.94
N GLU A 113 4.39 9.90 4.87
CA GLU A 113 3.65 10.13 3.62
C GLU A 113 3.56 8.84 2.78
N ILE A 114 4.55 7.95 2.94
CA ILE A 114 4.61 6.63 2.28
C ILE A 114 3.66 5.63 2.97
N THR A 115 3.77 5.49 4.29
CA THR A 115 3.02 4.51 5.08
C THR A 115 1.64 5.00 5.50
N GLY A 116 1.39 6.31 5.43
CA GLY A 116 0.22 6.93 6.03
C GLY A 116 0.37 7.11 7.54
N ARG A 117 -0.49 7.97 8.11
CA ARG A 117 -0.56 8.24 9.54
C ARG A 117 -1.51 7.27 10.23
N ARG A 118 -1.04 6.66 11.32
CA ARG A 118 -1.91 5.88 12.20
C ARG A 118 -2.52 6.75 13.29
N LEU A 119 -3.78 6.48 13.62
CA LEU A 119 -4.47 7.06 14.77
C LEU A 119 -4.82 5.95 15.79
N PRO A 120 -4.95 6.28 17.09
CA PRO A 120 -5.47 5.35 18.07
C PRO A 120 -6.86 4.82 17.68
N ALA A 121 -7.19 3.61 18.09
CA ALA A 121 -8.53 3.05 17.91
C ALA A 121 -9.57 3.82 18.75
N GLY A 122 -10.80 3.86 18.27
CA GLY A 122 -11.91 4.59 18.88
C GLY A 122 -12.19 5.94 18.20
N GLN A 123 -12.75 6.88 18.95
CA GLN A 123 -13.12 8.20 18.43
C GLN A 123 -11.87 9.05 18.15
N ALA A 124 -11.85 9.70 16.99
CA ALA A 124 -10.80 10.59 16.55
C ALA A 124 -11.36 11.97 16.19
N GLU A 125 -10.56 13.00 16.50
CA GLU A 125 -10.86 14.38 16.07
C GLU A 125 -10.92 14.49 14.55
N TRP A 126 -11.95 15.16 14.05
CA TRP A 126 -12.25 15.26 12.62
C TRP A 126 -11.04 15.76 11.81
N ASP A 127 -10.39 16.84 12.24
CA ASP A 127 -9.28 17.44 11.49
C ASP A 127 -8.05 16.51 11.43
N LEU A 128 -7.76 15.81 12.53
CA LEU A 128 -6.69 14.80 12.56
C LEU A 128 -7.03 13.60 11.67
N ALA A 129 -8.29 13.18 11.68
CA ALA A 129 -8.78 12.10 10.84
C ALA A 129 -8.69 12.44 9.35
N ILE A 130 -9.05 13.67 8.95
CA ILE A 130 -8.91 14.13 7.56
C ILE A 130 -7.45 14.12 7.10
N ILE A 131 -6.53 14.59 7.96
CA ILE A 131 -5.08 14.55 7.66
C ILE A 131 -4.60 13.10 7.51
N ALA A 132 -4.99 12.21 8.43
CA ALA A 132 -4.60 10.81 8.39
C ALA A 132 -5.26 10.03 7.23
N ALA A 133 -6.45 10.45 6.79
CA ALA A 133 -7.17 9.90 5.65
C ALA A 133 -6.71 10.48 4.30
N LYS A 134 -5.65 11.30 4.26
CA LYS A 134 -5.07 11.77 3.00
C LYS A 134 -4.63 10.57 2.14
N GLY A 135 -5.24 10.44 0.95
CA GLY A 135 -5.01 9.30 0.06
C GLY A 135 -5.69 8.01 0.51
N ALA A 136 -6.63 8.08 1.46
CA ALA A 136 -7.50 6.97 1.80
C ALA A 136 -8.45 6.66 0.64
N ARG A 137 -8.90 5.40 0.58
CA ARG A 137 -9.84 4.93 -0.43
C ARG A 137 -11.17 4.54 0.20
N PRO A 138 -12.31 4.75 -0.47
CA PRO A 138 -13.57 4.19 -0.03
C PRO A 138 -13.50 2.66 -0.05
N VAL A 139 -14.19 2.01 0.88
CA VAL A 139 -14.37 0.55 0.85
C VAL A 139 -15.71 0.25 0.20
N ALA A 140 -15.71 -0.60 -0.84
CA ALA A 140 -16.80 -0.77 -1.80
C ALA A 140 -18.10 -1.40 -1.26
N HIS A 141 -18.22 -1.62 0.05
CA HIS A 141 -19.42 -2.16 0.67
C HIS A 141 -20.05 -1.11 1.59
N GLY A 142 -21.14 -0.53 1.09
CA GLY A 142 -22.18 0.12 1.88
C GLY A 142 -21.82 1.48 2.45
N GLN A 143 -22.45 2.52 1.92
CA GLN A 143 -22.90 3.58 2.81
C GLN A 143 -23.87 2.90 3.80
N ILE A 144 -23.37 2.51 4.97
CA ILE A 144 -24.19 1.95 6.04
C ILE A 144 -24.75 3.17 6.77
N ASP A 145 -26.02 3.49 6.57
CA ASP A 145 -26.75 4.51 7.34
C ASP A 145 -25.92 5.75 7.71
N HIS A 146 -25.63 6.58 6.71
CA HIS A 146 -24.85 7.82 6.87
C HIS A 146 -23.37 7.64 7.25
N VAL A 147 -22.82 6.43 7.26
CA VAL A 147 -21.39 6.20 7.51
C VAL A 147 -20.64 5.95 6.20
N LEU A 148 -19.50 6.61 6.06
CA LEU A 148 -18.58 6.44 4.94
C LEU A 148 -17.29 5.76 5.42
N PRO A 149 -17.10 4.45 5.14
CA PRO A 149 -15.90 3.73 5.52
C PRO A 149 -14.76 3.98 4.51
N PHE A 150 -13.61 4.40 5.03
CA PHE A 150 -12.39 4.60 4.25
C PHE A 150 -11.24 3.76 4.79
N ARG A 151 -10.45 3.17 3.88
CA ARG A 151 -9.18 2.51 4.19
C ARG A 151 -8.03 3.49 3.99
N THR A 152 -7.30 3.81 5.04
CA THR A 152 -6.12 4.70 4.97
C THR A 152 -4.91 3.99 4.36
N ARG A 153 -3.88 4.76 3.98
CA ARG A 153 -2.59 4.19 3.53
C ARG A 153 -1.90 3.33 4.60
N ALA A 154 -2.21 3.58 5.87
CA ALA A 154 -1.73 2.81 7.00
C ALA A 154 -2.54 1.51 7.24
N GLY A 155 -3.54 1.22 6.40
CA GLY A 155 -4.36 0.02 6.48
C GLY A 155 -5.54 0.11 7.46
N GLN A 156 -5.67 1.21 8.21
CA GLN A 156 -6.76 1.40 9.17
C GLN A 156 -8.09 1.70 8.47
N LEU A 157 -9.19 1.27 9.08
CA LEU A 157 -10.53 1.71 8.69
C LEU A 157 -10.97 2.90 9.52
N PHE A 158 -11.41 3.93 8.80
CA PHE A 158 -12.00 5.13 9.37
C PHE A 158 -13.46 5.19 8.95
N PHE A 159 -14.35 5.43 9.89
CA PHE A 159 -15.78 5.52 9.70
C PHE A 159 -16.17 6.98 9.90
N PHE A 160 -16.44 7.68 8.81
CA PHE A 160 -16.85 9.08 8.87
C PHE A 160 -18.37 9.15 8.91
N TYR A 161 -18.92 9.74 9.97
CA TYR A 161 -20.36 9.88 10.16
C TYR A 161 -20.86 11.17 9.46
N ASN A 162 -21.78 11.00 8.51
CA ASN A 162 -22.40 12.05 7.70
C ASN A 162 -23.81 12.40 8.21
N ASP A 163 -23.92 12.58 9.52
CA ASP A 163 -25.12 13.00 10.26
C ASP A 163 -24.99 14.44 10.79
N GLY A 164 -23.92 15.14 10.40
CA GLY A 164 -23.59 16.49 10.88
C GLY A 164 -22.77 16.52 12.17
N SER A 165 -22.53 15.38 12.83
CA SER A 165 -21.78 15.29 14.09
C SER A 165 -20.28 15.54 13.95
N LYS A 166 -19.72 15.40 12.73
CA LYS A 166 -18.28 15.38 12.47
C LYS A 166 -17.51 14.36 13.33
N GLN A 167 -18.11 13.21 13.60
CA GLN A 167 -17.44 12.12 14.29
C GLN A 167 -16.69 11.23 13.31
N VAL A 168 -15.54 10.72 13.77
CA VAL A 168 -14.79 9.68 13.07
C VAL A 168 -14.42 8.58 14.05
N GLU A 169 -14.79 7.35 13.71
CA GLU A 169 -14.34 6.17 14.44
C GLU A 169 -13.20 5.48 13.68
N VAL A 170 -12.11 5.18 14.37
CA VAL A 170 -10.95 4.43 13.87
C VAL A 170 -11.03 3.02 14.43
N LEU A 171 -11.09 2.02 13.55
CA LEU A 171 -11.13 0.63 14.00
C LEU A 171 -9.73 0.15 14.42
N GLY A 172 -9.68 -0.61 15.52
CA GLY A 172 -8.49 -1.34 15.95
C GLY A 172 -8.18 -2.51 15.00
N ASP A 173 -6.93 -2.97 15.00
CA ASP A 173 -6.49 -4.09 14.15
C ASP A 173 -7.14 -5.43 14.52
N ASP A 174 -7.70 -5.52 15.72
CA ASP A 174 -8.41 -6.65 16.31
C ASP A 174 -9.94 -6.50 16.26
N ASP A 175 -10.45 -5.40 15.69
CA ASP A 175 -11.89 -5.15 15.64
C ASP A 175 -12.59 -6.16 14.72
N PRO A 176 -13.56 -6.95 15.21
CA PRO A 176 -14.22 -7.99 14.43
C PRO A 176 -14.97 -7.44 13.21
N ARG A 177 -15.36 -6.16 13.23
CA ARG A 177 -16.01 -5.50 12.08
C ARG A 177 -15.07 -5.43 10.87
N LEU A 178 -13.74 -5.48 11.06
CA LEU A 178 -12.78 -5.50 9.94
C LEU A 178 -13.08 -6.61 8.93
N ILE A 179 -13.61 -7.75 9.38
CA ILE A 179 -13.97 -8.91 8.54
C ILE A 179 -15.00 -8.52 7.47
N LEU A 180 -15.96 -7.66 7.80
CA LEU A 180 -16.97 -7.18 6.86
C LEU A 180 -16.37 -6.39 5.70
N PHE A 181 -15.20 -5.79 5.93
CA PHE A 181 -14.49 -4.91 4.99
C PHE A 181 -13.19 -5.53 4.47
N SER A 182 -13.01 -6.84 4.69
CA SER A 182 -11.91 -7.60 4.13
C SER A 182 -12.15 -7.81 2.63
N PRO A 183 -11.11 -7.76 1.78
CA PRO A 183 -11.28 -7.99 0.35
C PRO A 183 -11.90 -9.35 0.00
N GLU A 184 -11.75 -10.35 0.87
CA GLU A 184 -12.34 -11.69 0.74
C GLU A 184 -13.87 -11.70 0.91
N SER A 185 -14.45 -10.75 1.68
CA SER A 185 -15.91 -10.66 1.85
C SER A 185 -16.62 -10.17 0.58
N ALA A 186 -15.90 -9.46 -0.30
CA ALA A 186 -16.43 -8.96 -1.57
C ALA A 186 -16.53 -10.04 -2.67
N SER A 187 -15.93 -11.21 -2.45
CA SER A 187 -15.93 -12.34 -3.41
C SER A 187 -16.96 -13.43 -3.10
N ALA A 188 -17.82 -13.26 -2.10
CA ALA A 188 -18.91 -14.20 -1.84
C ALA A 188 -20.13 -13.88 -2.71
N PRO A 189 -20.44 -14.66 -3.77
CA PRO A 189 -21.67 -14.47 -4.52
C PRO A 189 -22.82 -15.06 -3.69
N GLY A 190 -23.70 -14.20 -3.21
CA GLY A 190 -25.03 -14.57 -2.73
C GLY A 190 -25.10 -15.02 -1.27
N LEU A 191 -25.46 -14.10 -0.39
CA LEU A 191 -26.16 -14.38 0.87
C LEU A 191 -26.99 -13.15 1.28
N LEU A 192 -27.82 -12.67 0.36
CA LEU A 192 -29.02 -11.89 0.67
C LEU A 192 -30.11 -12.36 -0.30
N SER A 193 -30.78 -13.43 0.11
CA SER A 193 -32.13 -13.79 -0.35
C SER A 193 -33.10 -13.48 0.77
#